data_AF-A0AAW4L4A1-F1
#
_entry.id   AF-A0AAW4L4A1-F1
#
_cell.length_a   1.000
_cell.length_b   1.000
_cell.length_c   1.000
_cell.angle_alpha   90.00
_cell.angle_beta   90.00
_cell.angle_gamma   90.00
#
_symmetry.space_group_name_H-M   'P 1'
#
loop_
_entity.id
_entity.type
_entity.pdbx_description
1 polymer ?
#
loop_
_entity_poly.entity_id
_entity_poly.type
_entity_poly.pdbx_seq_one_letter_code
_entity_poly.pdbx_strand_id
1 'polypeptide(L)'
;TLESTCRVINKYAITNLTGSPTAYRLLIAGGEQFARSIKGKLRIVSSAGEPLNPEVIRWFADNLGVTIHDHYGQTELGMVLCNHHGLAHPVHVGSAGFASPGHRIVVLDDDHQELP
;
A
#
# COMPACT_ATOMS: atom_id res chain seq x y z
N THR A 1 -9.48 -1.38 -15.86
CA THR A 1 -10.89 -1.59 -15.46
C THR A 1 -10.97 -2.73 -14.46
N LEU A 2 -12.01 -2.76 -13.61
CA LEU A 2 -12.22 -3.80 -12.59
C LEU A 2 -12.09 -5.22 -13.16
N GLU A 3 -12.81 -5.50 -14.24
CA GLU A 3 -12.83 -6.81 -14.89
C GLU A 3 -11.45 -7.21 -15.41
N SER A 4 -10.73 -6.27 -16.03
CA SER A 4 -9.37 -6.54 -16.51
C SER A 4 -8.41 -6.87 -15.36
N THR A 5 -8.48 -6.12 -14.25
CA THR A 5 -7.66 -6.37 -13.06
C THR A 5 -7.93 -7.76 -12.48
N CYS A 6 -9.20 -8.13 -12.26
CA CYS A 6 -9.57 -9.47 -11.80
C CYS A 6 -9.07 -10.56 -12.75
N ARG A 7 -9.28 -10.39 -14.05
CA ARG A 7 -8.86 -11.34 -15.08
C ARG A 7 -7.35 -11.55 -15.06
N VAL A 8 -6.56 -10.49 -14.96
CA VAL A 8 -5.09 -10.55 -14.92
C VAL A 8 -4.60 -11.22 -13.63
N ILE A 9 -5.15 -10.85 -12.47
CA ILE A 9 -4.82 -11.50 -11.18
C ILE A 9 -5.07 -13.01 -11.25
N ASN A 10 -6.23 -13.40 -11.78
CA ASN A 10 -6.63 -14.80 -11.86
C ASN A 10 -5.82 -15.59 -12.88
N LYS A 11 -5.60 -15.03 -14.08
CA LYS A 11 -4.88 -15.71 -15.16
C LYS A 11 -3.42 -15.98 -14.81
N TYR A 12 -2.76 -15.03 -14.16
CA TYR A 12 -1.33 -15.11 -13.86
C TYR A 12 -1.02 -15.45 -12.40
N ALA A 13 -2.04 -15.83 -11.61
CA ALA A 13 -1.91 -16.15 -10.19
C ALA A 13 -1.12 -15.08 -9.41
N ILE A 14 -1.48 -13.81 -9.61
CA ILE A 14 -0.79 -12.69 -8.95
C ILE A 14 -1.06 -12.77 -7.45
N THR A 15 0.02 -12.76 -6.67
CA THR A 15 -0.04 -12.76 -5.19
C THR A 15 0.55 -11.49 -4.56
N ASN A 16 1.25 -10.67 -5.35
CA ASN A 16 1.82 -9.39 -4.94
C ASN A 16 1.30 -8.29 -5.87
N LEU A 17 0.51 -7.38 -5.33
CA LEU A 17 -0.12 -6.30 -6.09
C LEU A 17 0.35 -4.94 -5.60
N THR A 18 0.80 -4.08 -6.51
CA THR A 18 1.18 -2.70 -6.22
C THR A 18 0.38 -1.74 -7.10
N GLY A 19 0.01 -0.59 -6.54
CA GLY A 19 -0.80 0.41 -7.23
C GLY A 19 -0.92 1.69 -6.42
N SER A 20 -1.63 2.68 -6.96
CA SER A 20 -1.90 3.94 -6.25
C SER A 20 -3.22 3.88 -5.45
N PRO A 21 -3.39 4.71 -4.41
CA PRO A 21 -4.66 4.87 -3.72
C PRO A 21 -5.83 5.17 -4.67
N THR A 22 -5.61 5.99 -5.70
CA THR A 22 -6.64 6.24 -6.74
C THR A 22 -7.10 4.96 -7.43
N ALA A 23 -6.16 4.08 -7.82
CA ALA A 23 -6.51 2.80 -8.42
C ALA A 23 -7.30 1.92 -7.45
N TYR A 24 -6.89 1.86 -6.18
CA TYR A 24 -7.59 1.07 -5.16
C TYR A 24 -9.00 1.58 -4.85
N ARG A 25 -9.22 2.90 -4.85
CA ARG A 25 -10.58 3.47 -4.72
C ARG A 25 -11.50 3.00 -5.85
N LEU A 26 -11.00 2.91 -7.09
CA LEU A 26 -11.76 2.34 -8.21
C LEU A 26 -12.06 0.85 -8.02
N LEU A 27 -11.13 0.09 -7.40
CA LEU A 27 -11.36 -1.32 -7.09
C LEU A 27 -12.45 -1.51 -6.03
N ILE A 28 -12.41 -0.68 -4.98
CA ILE A 28 -13.41 -0.67 -3.91
C ILE A 28 -14.79 -0.31 -4.44
N ALA A 29 -14.88 0.63 -5.39
CA ALA A 29 -16.14 0.99 -6.04
C ALA A 29 -16.78 -0.20 -6.82
N GLY A 30 -16.00 -1.22 -7.18
CA GLY A 30 -16.50 -2.48 -7.73
C GLY A 30 -17.18 -3.40 -6.72
N GLY A 31 -17.13 -3.05 -5.42
CA GLY A 31 -17.87 -3.69 -4.34
C GLY A 31 -17.57 -5.17 -4.15
N GLU A 32 -18.58 -5.90 -3.67
CA GLU A 32 -18.44 -7.33 -3.32
C GLU A 32 -18.11 -8.22 -4.51
N GLN A 33 -18.58 -7.90 -5.73
CA GLN A 33 -18.31 -8.73 -6.91
C GLN A 33 -16.81 -8.77 -7.22
N PHE A 34 -16.15 -7.62 -7.13
CA PHE A 34 -14.70 -7.54 -7.24
C PHE A 34 -14.03 -8.33 -6.12
N ALA A 35 -14.44 -8.09 -4.87
CA ALA A 35 -13.85 -8.77 -3.71
C ALA A 35 -13.93 -10.30 -3.81
N ARG A 36 -15.12 -10.85 -4.08
CA ARG A 36 -15.35 -12.30 -4.23
C ARG A 36 -14.48 -12.93 -5.32
N SER A 37 -14.19 -12.19 -6.39
CA SER A 37 -13.40 -12.69 -7.51
C SER A 37 -11.93 -12.93 -7.15
N ILE A 38 -11.39 -12.18 -6.17
CA ILE A 38 -9.95 -12.21 -5.85
C ILE A 38 -9.62 -12.44 -4.36
N LYS A 39 -10.64 -12.58 -3.49
CA LYS A 39 -10.46 -12.83 -2.05
C LYS A 39 -9.54 -14.03 -1.81
N GLY A 40 -8.56 -13.85 -0.93
CA GLY A 40 -7.58 -14.89 -0.58
C GLY A 40 -6.51 -15.19 -1.64
N LYS A 41 -6.48 -14.48 -2.78
CA LYS A 41 -5.44 -14.67 -3.82
C LYS A 41 -4.20 -13.81 -3.60
N LEU A 42 -4.38 -12.65 -2.99
CA LEU A 42 -3.29 -11.71 -2.73
C LEU A 42 -2.64 -12.04 -1.38
N ARG A 43 -1.33 -12.23 -1.39
CA ARG A 43 -0.51 -12.41 -0.19
C ARG A 43 -0.12 -11.07 0.42
N ILE A 44 0.25 -10.11 -0.43
CA ILE A 44 0.64 -8.75 -0.04
C ILE A 44 0.13 -7.73 -1.04
N VAL A 45 -0.19 -6.54 -0.54
CA VAL A 45 -0.64 -5.40 -1.36
C VAL A 45 0.09 -4.15 -0.89
N SER A 46 0.64 -3.40 -1.85
CA SER A 46 1.38 -2.16 -1.59
C SER A 46 0.73 -0.97 -2.26
N SER A 47 0.68 0.15 -1.56
CA SER A 47 0.20 1.45 -2.05
C SER A 47 1.36 2.42 -2.17
N ALA A 48 1.43 3.18 -3.26
CA ALA A 48 2.41 4.25 -3.41
C ALA A 48 1.87 5.43 -4.23
N GLY A 49 2.48 6.60 -4.06
CA GLY A 49 2.25 7.81 -4.85
C GLY A 49 1.26 8.82 -4.27
N GLU A 50 0.33 8.38 -3.43
CA GLU A 50 -0.54 9.26 -2.63
C GLU A 50 -0.65 8.69 -1.21
N PRO A 51 -0.96 9.50 -0.18
CA PRO A 51 -1.26 8.99 1.15
C PRO A 51 -2.45 8.02 1.15
N LEU A 52 -2.27 6.87 1.81
CA LEU A 52 -3.30 5.84 1.88
C LEU A 52 -4.36 6.16 2.94
N ASN A 53 -5.63 6.26 2.53
CA ASN A 53 -6.74 6.49 3.46
C ASN A 53 -6.99 5.24 4.33
N PRO A 54 -7.12 5.38 5.67
CA PRO A 54 -7.48 4.30 6.60
C PRO A 54 -8.69 3.44 6.17
N GLU A 55 -9.68 4.01 5.48
CA GLU A 55 -10.85 3.29 4.98
C GLU A 55 -10.48 2.23 3.94
N VAL A 56 -9.51 2.54 3.06
CA VAL A 56 -9.00 1.59 2.05
C VAL A 56 -8.31 0.43 2.76
N ILE A 57 -7.53 0.71 3.81
CA ILE A 57 -6.83 -0.30 4.60
C ILE A 57 -7.82 -1.29 5.22
N ARG A 58 -8.87 -0.77 5.88
CA ARG A 58 -9.92 -1.59 6.50
C ARG A 58 -10.68 -2.40 5.47
N TRP A 59 -11.06 -1.79 4.35
CA TRP A 59 -11.81 -2.48 3.31
C TRP A 59 -11.04 -3.69 2.76
N PHE A 60 -9.74 -3.53 2.50
CA PHE A 60 -8.89 -4.63 2.03
C PHE A 60 -8.77 -5.76 3.06
N ALA A 61 -8.62 -5.41 4.35
CA ALA A 61 -8.57 -6.40 5.43
C ALA A 61 -9.88 -7.20 5.51
N ASP A 62 -11.03 -6.51 5.53
CA ASP A 62 -12.34 -7.13 5.74
C ASP A 62 -12.82 -7.93 4.51
N ASN A 63 -12.58 -7.42 3.30
CA ASN A 63 -13.13 -7.99 2.07
C ASN A 63 -12.18 -8.94 1.36
N LEU A 64 -10.88 -8.66 1.39
CA LEU A 64 -9.87 -9.45 0.67
C LEU A 64 -9.02 -10.33 1.59
N GLY A 65 -9.03 -10.07 2.90
CA GLY A 65 -8.22 -10.80 3.88
C GLY A 65 -6.74 -10.44 3.83
N VAL A 66 -6.40 -9.27 3.30
CA VAL A 66 -5.01 -8.79 3.18
C VAL A 66 -4.93 -7.35 3.64
N THR A 67 -3.89 -7.01 4.41
CA THR A 67 -3.63 -5.62 4.80
C THR A 67 -2.77 -4.96 3.74
N ILE A 68 -3.25 -3.84 3.22
CA ILE A 68 -2.50 -3.01 2.28
C ILE A 68 -1.51 -2.13 3.05
N HIS A 69 -0.26 -2.08 2.60
CA HIS A 69 0.81 -1.31 3.20
C HIS A 69 1.11 -0.06 2.38
N ASP A 70 1.31 1.06 3.06
CA ASP A 70 1.69 2.31 2.42
C ASP A 70 3.21 2.41 2.27
N HIS A 71 3.66 2.81 1.07
CA HIS A 71 5.05 3.01 0.66
C HIS A 71 5.20 4.42 0.10
N TYR A 72 6.00 5.23 0.79
CA TYR A 72 6.31 6.59 0.39
C TYR A 72 7.64 6.68 -0.34
N GLY A 73 7.63 7.46 -1.40
CA GLY A 73 8.79 7.77 -2.20
C GLY A 73 8.52 8.86 -3.21
N GLN A 74 9.57 9.27 -3.90
CA GLN A 74 9.54 10.29 -4.95
C GLN A 74 10.33 9.79 -6.16
N THR A 75 10.11 10.43 -7.31
CA THR A 75 10.80 10.07 -8.56
C THR A 75 12.33 10.12 -8.39
N GLU A 76 12.83 11.08 -7.63
CA GLU A 76 14.23 11.38 -7.39
C GLU A 76 14.91 10.37 -6.46
N LEU A 77 14.14 9.72 -5.58
CA LEU A 77 14.65 8.92 -4.46
C LEU A 77 14.27 7.44 -4.54
N GLY A 78 13.25 7.10 -5.33
CA GLY A 78 12.58 5.81 -5.20
C GLY A 78 11.83 5.72 -3.86
N MET A 79 11.64 4.50 -3.35
CA MET A 79 10.90 4.23 -2.12
C MET A 79 11.81 4.30 -0.88
N VAL A 80 11.58 5.29 -0.02
CA VAL A 80 12.47 5.60 1.11
C VAL A 80 11.85 5.42 2.47
N LEU A 81 10.51 5.36 2.56
CA LEU A 81 9.79 5.19 3.81
C LEU A 81 8.64 4.20 3.56
N CYS A 82 8.62 3.07 4.26
CA CYS A 82 7.73 1.96 3.93
C CYS A 82 7.18 1.25 5.17
N ASN A 83 5.93 0.79 5.06
CA ASN A 83 5.48 -0.38 5.80
C ASN A 83 5.98 -1.65 5.10
N HIS A 84 7.09 -2.19 5.57
CA HIS A 84 7.80 -3.30 4.97
C HIS A 84 7.03 -4.62 5.11
N HIS A 85 6.76 -5.28 3.99
CA HIS A 85 6.21 -6.64 4.02
C HIS A 85 7.24 -7.71 4.43
N GLY A 86 8.54 -7.42 4.24
CA GLY A 86 9.64 -8.38 4.44
C GLY A 86 10.43 -8.18 5.75
N LEU A 87 10.12 -7.16 6.54
CA LEU A 87 10.81 -6.85 7.79
C LEU A 87 9.80 -6.79 8.94
N ALA A 88 10.17 -7.30 10.10
CA ALA A 88 9.33 -7.25 11.29
C ALA A 88 9.38 -5.86 11.93
N HIS A 89 8.25 -5.17 11.99
CA HIS A 89 8.08 -3.89 12.67
C HIS A 89 6.58 -3.64 12.95
N PRO A 90 6.22 -2.73 13.86
CA PRO A 90 4.82 -2.36 14.06
C PRO A 90 4.27 -1.63 12.82
N VAL A 91 3.06 -1.97 12.40
CA VAL A 91 2.36 -1.28 11.29
C VAL A 91 1.25 -0.43 11.89
N HIS A 92 1.38 0.89 11.78
CA HIS A 92 0.39 1.83 12.28
C HIS A 92 -0.46 2.35 11.11
N VAL A 93 -1.79 2.23 11.23
CA VAL A 93 -2.73 2.72 10.23
C VAL A 93 -2.57 4.23 10.05
N GLY A 94 -2.34 4.67 8.82
CA GLY A 94 -2.08 6.08 8.49
C GLY A 94 -0.62 6.53 8.63
N SER A 95 0.29 5.64 9.04
CA SER A 95 1.73 5.89 8.97
C SER A 95 2.31 5.39 7.66
N ALA A 96 3.24 6.13 7.08
CA ALA A 96 4.06 5.69 5.93
C ALA A 96 5.12 4.64 6.31
N GLY A 97 5.25 4.32 7.61
CA GLY A 97 6.12 3.27 8.13
C GLY A 97 7.51 3.79 8.51
N PHE A 98 8.53 2.99 8.24
CA PHE A 98 9.90 3.24 8.67
C PHE A 98 10.84 3.44 7.48
N ALA A 99 11.99 4.06 7.72
CA ALA A 99 12.98 4.29 6.67
C ALA A 99 13.44 2.96 6.06
N SER A 100 13.51 2.91 4.73
CA SER A 100 14.10 1.78 4.01
C SER A 100 15.57 1.63 4.42
N PRO A 101 16.08 0.39 4.58
CA PRO A 101 17.50 0.17 4.90
C PRO A 101 18.43 0.96 3.96
N GLY A 102 19.41 1.65 4.53
CA GLY A 102 20.32 2.54 3.79
C GLY A 102 19.88 4.01 3.74
N HIS A 103 18.67 4.34 4.20
CA HIS A 103 18.20 5.72 4.30
C HIS A 103 18.11 6.16 5.77
N ARG A 104 18.50 7.41 6.04
CA ARG A 104 18.20 8.12 7.30
C ARG A 104 17.24 9.24 6.96
N ILE A 105 16.00 9.12 7.43
CA ILE A 105 14.95 10.13 7.27
C ILE A 105 14.85 10.92 8.57
N VAL A 106 14.84 12.24 8.45
CA VAL A 106 14.74 13.18 9.56
C VAL A 106 13.70 14.24 9.23
N VAL A 107 13.09 14.84 10.25
CA VAL A 107 12.25 16.02 10.10
C VAL A 107 13.11 17.22 10.48
N LEU A 108 13.14 18.22 9.61
CA LEU A 108 13.86 19.47 9.88
C LEU A 108 12.86 20.56 10.25
N ASP A 109 13.25 21.46 11.15
CA ASP A 109 12.55 22.72 11.37
C ASP A 109 12.89 23.77 10.30
N ASP A 110 12.32 24.96 10.44
CA ASP A 110 12.52 26.08 9.50
C ASP A 110 13.98 26.59 9.48
N ASP A 111 14.76 26.32 10.52
CA ASP A 111 16.19 26.65 10.65
C ASP A 111 17.10 25.50 10.22
N HIS A 112 16.53 24.47 9.56
CA HIS A 112 17.20 23.26 9.09
C HIS A 112 17.86 22.43 10.20
N GLN A 113 17.38 22.54 11.44
CA GLN A 113 17.82 21.71 12.54
C GLN A 113 16.94 20.45 12.63
N GLU A 114 17.57 19.31 12.93
CA GLU A 114 16.86 18.05 13.12
C GLU A 114 15.98 18.12 14.36
N LEU A 115 14.67 17.89 14.17
CA LEU A 115 13.72 17.76 15.25
C LEU A 115 13.83 16.39 15.93
N PRO A 116 13.51 16.29 17.25
CA PRO A 116 13.53 15.02 17.99
C PRO A 116 12.56 13.96 17.47
#